data_AF-A0A496XRV6-F1
#
_entry.id   AF-A0A496XRV6-F1
#
_cell.length_a   1.000
_cell.length_b   1.000
_cell.length_c   1.000
_cell.angle_alpha   90.00
_cell.angle_beta   90.00
_cell.angle_gamma   90.00
#
_symmetry.space_group_name_H-M   'P 1'
#
loop_
_entity.id
_entity.type
_entity.pdbx_description
1 polymer ?
#
loop_
_entity_poly.entity_id
_entity_poly.type
_entity_poly.pdbx_seq_one_letter_code
_entity_poly.pdbx_strand_id
1 'polypeptide(L)'
;MLSRLVFLLFFISCSKGSNLKLFESEAYLNLASTYKVTLLSKKVINSGNPIKRPASTWWPLIIFETMDQKYCLVYKIPRKKNGELKLIKLNGSDCRKEMLNHSGLHLKAIEGLKVYLTGKSKKINNLPPLHLILFFEKDGKKYEFKYPLLNLVEEEIRELGNHKLKKTSYNRGRFSVGLKQSLIPGAVFLPHLEGKKRGLLGSKSDDFREGTAIRCHEVNTKCETVGEYICDRCRFGWYEVVPTQCPQTGDKFCGVENCGEKGLPACYRGYAYQNREIKFGCYKGNPAGFCQRGLTAMCDGKGVLVCN
;
A
#
# COMPACT_ATOMS: atom_id res chain seq x y z
N MET A 1 6.87 -49.65 -26.46
CA MET A 1 5.76 -49.23 -25.55
C MET A 1 6.23 -48.60 -24.23
N LEU A 2 7.45 -48.07 -24.12
CA LEU A 2 8.02 -47.57 -22.84
C LEU A 2 8.48 -46.09 -22.84
N SER A 3 8.04 -45.28 -23.81
CA SER A 3 8.61 -43.94 -24.04
C SER A 3 7.66 -42.76 -23.72
N ARG A 4 6.40 -43.01 -23.34
CA ARG A 4 5.41 -41.94 -23.09
C ARG A 4 5.20 -41.55 -21.62
N LEU A 5 5.88 -42.17 -20.66
CA LEU A 5 5.64 -41.92 -19.23
C LEU A 5 6.58 -40.91 -18.56
N VAL A 6 7.58 -40.36 -19.26
CA VAL A 6 8.63 -39.50 -18.65
C VAL A 6 8.30 -38.00 -18.73
N PHE A 7 7.35 -37.57 -19.56
CA PHE A 7 7.04 -36.14 -19.75
C PHE A 7 6.05 -35.54 -18.73
N LEU A 8 5.48 -36.34 -17.82
CA LEU A 8 4.47 -35.87 -16.85
C LEU A 8 5.03 -35.48 -15.48
N LEU A 9 6.32 -35.68 -15.21
CA LEU A 9 6.94 -35.36 -13.91
C LEU A 9 7.62 -33.98 -13.85
N PHE A 10 7.73 -33.24 -14.95
CA PHE A 10 8.44 -31.94 -14.96
C PHE A 10 7.57 -30.71 -14.67
N PHE A 11 6.24 -30.83 -14.55
CA PHE A 11 5.35 -29.68 -14.38
C PHE A 11 4.83 -29.43 -12.96
N ILE A 12 5.24 -30.21 -11.96
CA ILE A 12 4.83 -29.99 -10.55
C ILE A 12 6.00 -29.47 -9.70
N SER A 13 6.89 -28.66 -10.28
CA SER A 13 7.78 -27.83 -9.47
C SER A 13 6.98 -26.63 -8.95
N CYS A 14 6.13 -26.91 -7.95
CA CYS A 14 5.31 -25.94 -7.25
C CYS A 14 6.25 -24.91 -6.60
N SER A 15 6.37 -23.73 -7.21
CA SER A 15 7.38 -22.76 -6.86
C SER A 15 7.15 -22.23 -5.44
N LYS A 16 7.96 -22.66 -4.48
CA LYS A 16 7.94 -22.19 -3.07
C LYS A 16 8.06 -20.66 -2.91
N GLY A 17 8.40 -19.93 -3.98
CA GLY A 17 8.50 -18.46 -4.00
C GLY A 17 7.22 -17.68 -4.31
N SER A 18 6.11 -18.31 -4.69
CA SER A 18 4.88 -17.58 -5.07
C SER A 18 4.24 -16.83 -3.90
N ASN A 19 4.20 -17.46 -2.71
CA ASN A 19 3.49 -16.90 -1.56
C ASN A 19 4.14 -15.64 -0.98
N LEU A 20 5.46 -15.47 -1.11
CA LEU A 20 6.17 -14.31 -0.58
C LEU A 20 5.78 -13.03 -1.33
N LYS A 21 5.88 -13.06 -2.67
CA LYS A 21 5.55 -11.92 -3.53
C LYS A 21 4.06 -11.59 -3.46
N LEU A 22 3.21 -12.62 -3.42
CA LEU A 22 1.77 -12.45 -3.28
C LEU A 22 1.41 -11.75 -1.98
N PHE A 23 1.97 -12.22 -0.86
CA PHE A 23 1.76 -11.59 0.45
C PHE A 23 2.20 -10.12 0.43
N GLU A 24 3.39 -9.84 -0.10
CA GLU A 24 3.91 -8.47 -0.20
C GLU A 24 2.99 -7.56 -1.02
N SER A 25 2.58 -7.99 -2.22
CA SER A 25 1.72 -7.17 -3.08
C SER A 25 0.31 -6.98 -2.52
N GLU A 26 -0.30 -8.02 -1.97
CA GLU A 26 -1.66 -7.91 -1.43
C GLU A 26 -1.68 -7.14 -0.10
N ALA A 27 -0.66 -7.31 0.75
CA ALA A 27 -0.52 -6.50 1.96
C ALA A 27 -0.29 -5.03 1.61
N TYR A 28 0.49 -4.74 0.57
CA TYR A 28 0.68 -3.37 0.07
C TYR A 28 -0.65 -2.72 -0.32
N LEU A 29 -1.44 -3.38 -1.17
CA LEU A 29 -2.74 -2.85 -1.62
C LEU A 29 -3.72 -2.69 -0.44
N ASN A 30 -3.79 -3.69 0.44
CA ASN A 30 -4.69 -3.66 1.59
C ASN A 30 -4.34 -2.56 2.61
N LEU A 31 -3.08 -2.14 2.68
CA LEU A 31 -2.62 -1.17 3.67
C LEU A 31 -2.41 0.25 3.12
N ALA A 32 -2.41 0.45 1.80
CA ALA A 32 -2.14 1.75 1.17
C ALA A 32 -3.10 2.87 1.63
N SER A 33 -4.38 2.53 1.85
CA SER A 33 -5.41 3.47 2.31
C SER A 33 -5.54 3.57 3.84
N THR A 34 -4.55 3.10 4.59
CA THR A 34 -4.52 3.20 6.06
C THR A 34 -4.46 4.66 6.50
N TYR A 35 -5.49 5.12 7.20
CA TYR A 35 -5.53 6.48 7.77
C TYR A 35 -5.26 6.50 9.29
N LYS A 36 -5.40 5.36 9.96
CA LYS A 36 -5.24 5.24 11.41
C LYS A 36 -4.63 3.91 11.81
N VAL A 37 -3.77 3.93 12.82
CA VAL A 37 -3.07 2.75 13.32
C VAL A 37 -3.21 2.65 14.84
N THR A 38 -3.54 1.46 15.34
CA THR A 38 -3.54 1.16 16.76
C THR A 38 -2.45 0.14 17.09
N LEU A 39 -1.51 0.52 17.94
CA LEU A 39 -0.41 -0.35 18.35
C LEU A 39 -0.85 -1.25 19.50
N LEU A 40 -0.89 -2.55 19.25
CA LEU A 40 -1.28 -3.55 20.25
C LEU A 40 -0.08 -4.04 21.07
N SER A 41 1.13 -4.00 20.49
CA SER A 41 2.36 -4.51 21.11
C SER A 41 3.51 -3.50 21.08
N LYS A 42 3.38 -2.39 21.82
CA LYS A 42 4.37 -1.29 21.81
C LYS A 42 5.82 -1.72 22.08
N LYS A 43 6.01 -2.66 23.01
CA LYS A 43 7.34 -3.12 23.45
C LYS A 43 8.18 -3.73 22.31
N VAL A 44 7.52 -4.24 21.26
CA VAL A 44 8.22 -4.91 20.16
C VAL A 44 8.36 -4.03 18.91
N ILE A 45 7.44 -3.08 18.71
CA ILE A 45 7.46 -2.15 17.58
C ILE A 45 8.55 -1.12 17.80
N ASN A 46 9.38 -0.88 16.77
CA ASN A 46 10.55 0.00 16.83
C ASN A 46 11.61 -0.40 17.89
N SER A 47 11.55 -1.63 18.42
CA SER A 47 12.47 -2.09 19.47
C SER A 47 13.90 -2.37 18.99
N GLY A 48 14.13 -2.45 17.68
CA GLY A 48 15.42 -2.87 17.11
C GLY A 48 15.65 -4.38 17.12
N ASN A 49 14.89 -5.11 17.94
CA ASN A 49 15.14 -6.50 18.29
C ASN A 49 14.12 -7.45 17.64
N PRO A 50 14.54 -8.67 17.26
CA PRO A 50 13.60 -9.69 16.80
C PRO A 50 12.60 -10.10 17.89
N ILE A 51 11.35 -10.32 17.51
CA ILE A 51 10.30 -10.83 18.39
C ILE A 51 10.53 -12.33 18.62
N LYS A 52 11.06 -12.69 19.80
CA LYS A 52 11.44 -14.08 20.14
C LYS A 52 10.58 -14.74 21.21
N ARG A 53 9.78 -13.99 21.97
CA ARG A 53 9.03 -14.51 23.13
C ARG A 53 7.67 -13.84 23.30
N PRO A 54 6.64 -14.58 23.78
CA PRO A 54 6.69 -16.01 24.12
C PRO A 54 6.73 -16.90 22.85
N ALA A 55 7.48 -17.99 22.87
CA ALA A 55 7.59 -18.86 21.70
C ALA A 55 6.28 -19.65 21.47
N SER A 56 5.96 -19.95 20.21
CA SER A 56 4.76 -20.65 19.77
C SER A 56 3.42 -19.95 20.07
N THR A 57 3.43 -18.66 20.40
CA THR A 57 2.21 -17.89 20.65
C THR A 57 1.89 -16.94 19.52
N TRP A 58 0.60 -16.77 19.22
CA TRP A 58 0.12 -15.70 18.38
C TRP A 58 0.13 -14.37 19.13
N TRP A 59 0.75 -13.36 18.53
CA TRP A 59 0.81 -12.02 19.09
C TRP A 59 0.21 -11.02 18.11
N PRO A 60 -0.88 -10.34 18.47
CA PRO A 60 -1.35 -9.22 17.67
C PRO A 60 -0.42 -8.02 17.80
N LEU A 61 -0.04 -7.45 16.67
CA LEU A 61 0.98 -6.40 16.60
C LEU A 61 0.34 -5.04 16.40
N ILE A 62 -0.42 -4.89 15.32
CA ILE A 62 -0.91 -3.61 14.82
C ILE A 62 -2.30 -3.80 14.20
N ILE A 63 -3.23 -2.90 14.51
CA ILE A 63 -4.49 -2.76 13.77
C ILE A 63 -4.37 -1.55 12.84
N PHE A 64 -4.74 -1.75 11.59
CA PHE A 64 -4.82 -0.73 10.54
C PHE A 64 -6.29 -0.45 10.28
N GLU A 65 -6.70 0.81 10.37
CA GLU A 65 -8.01 1.27 9.92
C GLU A 65 -7.82 1.94 8.56
N THR A 66 -8.46 1.36 7.55
CA THR A 66 -8.54 1.86 6.17
C THR A 66 -9.93 2.38 5.91
N MET A 67 -10.13 3.07 4.79
CA MET A 67 -11.44 3.67 4.44
C MET A 67 -12.60 2.67 4.44
N ASP A 68 -12.34 1.42 4.06
CA ASP A 68 -13.39 0.42 3.88
C ASP A 68 -13.36 -0.70 4.91
N GLN A 69 -12.19 -0.93 5.52
CA GLN A 69 -11.92 -2.14 6.29
C GLN A 69 -10.97 -1.90 7.44
N LYS A 70 -10.97 -2.81 8.41
CA LYS A 70 -9.93 -2.89 9.43
C LYS A 70 -9.11 -4.14 9.18
N TYR A 71 -7.79 -4.02 9.30
CA TYR A 71 -6.88 -5.15 9.21
C TYR A 71 -6.12 -5.30 10.51
N CYS A 72 -5.79 -6.54 10.87
CA CYS A 72 -4.88 -6.83 11.96
C CYS A 72 -3.66 -7.61 11.47
N LEU A 73 -2.48 -7.08 11.77
CA LEU A 73 -1.23 -7.79 11.60
C LEU A 73 -0.93 -8.58 12.86
N VAL A 74 -0.84 -9.90 12.72
CA VAL A 74 -0.55 -10.82 13.81
C VAL A 74 0.65 -11.69 13.46
N TYR A 75 1.42 -12.08 14.46
CA TYR A 75 2.61 -12.90 14.28
C TYR A 75 2.63 -14.07 15.26
N LYS A 76 2.76 -15.29 14.72
CA LYS A 76 3.07 -16.48 15.50
C LYS A 76 4.56 -16.54 15.72
N ILE A 77 4.98 -16.39 16.97
CA ILE A 77 6.39 -16.41 17.32
C ILE A 77 6.93 -17.84 17.15
N PRO A 78 8.04 -18.02 16.41
CA PRO A 78 8.65 -19.33 16.21
C PRO A 78 9.22 -19.91 17.51
N ARG A 79 9.06 -21.22 17.72
CA ARG A 79 9.95 -22.03 18.59
C ARG A 79 11.13 -22.64 17.81
N LYS A 80 10.92 -22.89 16.52
CA LYS A 80 11.89 -23.34 15.50
C LYS A 80 11.58 -22.56 14.21
N LYS A 81 11.72 -23.15 13.01
CA LYS A 81 11.45 -22.48 11.72
C LYS A 81 9.96 -22.30 11.36
N ASN A 82 9.07 -22.22 12.35
CA ASN A 82 7.62 -22.28 12.17
C ASN A 82 6.91 -20.97 12.56
N GLY A 83 7.57 -19.82 12.38
CA GLY A 83 6.91 -18.53 12.54
C GLY A 83 5.96 -18.26 11.39
N GLU A 84 4.91 -17.49 11.65
CA GLU A 84 3.89 -17.15 10.66
C GLU A 84 3.39 -15.72 10.87
N LEU A 85 3.46 -14.91 9.82
CA LEU A 85 2.85 -13.59 9.79
C LEU A 85 1.50 -13.69 9.08
N LYS A 86 0.46 -13.07 9.65
CA LYS A 86 -0.82 -12.94 8.99
C LYS A 86 -1.28 -11.49 8.95
N LEU A 87 -1.91 -11.11 7.84
CA LEU A 87 -2.73 -9.90 7.73
C LEU A 87 -4.20 -10.31 7.59
N ILE A 88 -5.00 -10.02 8.60
CA ILE A 88 -6.37 -10.51 8.72
C ILE A 88 -7.34 -9.34 8.60
N LYS A 89 -8.33 -9.46 7.72
CA LYS A 89 -9.45 -8.52 7.64
C LYS A 89 -10.40 -8.74 8.82
N LEU A 90 -10.75 -7.67 9.54
CA LEU A 90 -11.68 -7.69 10.67
C LEU A 90 -13.08 -7.26 10.21
N ASN A 91 -14.07 -8.13 10.41
CA ASN A 91 -15.48 -7.87 10.10
C ASN A 91 -16.24 -7.41 11.36
N GLY A 92 -15.72 -6.38 12.04
CA GLY A 92 -16.26 -5.87 13.30
C GLY A 92 -15.84 -6.66 14.56
N SER A 93 -15.09 -7.75 14.39
CA SER A 93 -14.54 -8.57 15.47
C SER A 93 -13.21 -8.04 16.01
N ASP A 94 -12.88 -8.47 17.24
CA ASP A 94 -11.59 -8.18 17.87
C ASP A 94 -10.48 -8.98 17.17
N CYS A 95 -9.33 -8.34 16.92
CA CYS A 95 -8.15 -8.98 16.36
C CYS A 95 -7.75 -10.28 17.11
N ARG A 96 -7.93 -10.32 18.43
CA ARG A 96 -7.62 -11.49 19.24
C ARG A 96 -8.51 -12.69 18.95
N LYS A 97 -9.76 -12.47 18.54
CA LYS A 97 -10.68 -13.55 18.18
C LYS A 97 -10.34 -14.10 16.79
N GLU A 98 -10.02 -13.21 15.86
CA GLU A 98 -9.74 -13.58 14.47
C GLU A 98 -8.35 -14.18 14.24
N MET A 99 -7.38 -14.02 15.16
CA MET A 99 -6.02 -14.52 14.95
C MET A 99 -5.93 -16.03 14.70
N LEU A 100 -6.88 -16.80 15.25
CA LEU A 100 -6.99 -18.25 15.10
C LEU A 100 -7.68 -18.66 13.80
N ASN A 101 -8.37 -17.73 13.14
CA ASN A 101 -9.01 -17.97 11.86
C ASN A 101 -7.95 -18.23 10.77
N HIS A 102 -8.31 -19.07 9.81
CA HIS A 102 -7.48 -19.41 8.66
C HIS A 102 -7.69 -18.48 7.47
N SER A 103 -8.59 -17.49 7.57
CA SER A 103 -8.77 -16.45 6.56
C SER A 103 -7.71 -15.35 6.66
N GLY A 104 -7.24 -14.86 5.52
CA GLY A 104 -6.36 -13.70 5.41
C GLY A 104 -5.15 -13.98 4.54
N LEU A 105 -4.17 -13.07 4.59
CA LEU A 105 -2.88 -13.24 3.93
C LEU A 105 -1.93 -13.94 4.89
N HIS A 106 -1.20 -14.95 4.42
CA HIS A 106 -0.31 -15.75 5.25
C HIS A 106 1.10 -15.79 4.69
N LEU A 107 2.07 -15.56 5.56
CA LEU A 107 3.48 -15.80 5.28
C LEU A 107 4.08 -16.72 6.34
N LYS A 108 4.25 -17.99 5.96
CA LYS A 108 4.74 -19.07 6.84
C LYS A 108 6.25 -19.23 6.78
N ALA A 109 6.79 -19.93 7.79
CA ALA A 109 8.20 -20.26 7.93
C ALA A 109 9.10 -19.02 7.91
N ILE A 110 8.68 -17.99 8.66
CA ILE A 110 9.50 -16.81 8.89
C ILE A 110 10.13 -16.87 10.28
N GLU A 111 11.26 -16.19 10.43
CA GLU A 111 12.01 -16.08 11.66
C GLU A 111 12.49 -14.65 11.87
N GLY A 112 12.86 -14.33 13.10
CA GLY A 112 13.58 -13.09 13.39
C GLY A 112 12.81 -11.80 13.09
N LEU A 113 11.47 -11.83 13.06
CA LEU A 113 10.65 -10.68 12.72
C LEU A 113 10.98 -9.46 13.58
N LYS A 114 11.34 -8.35 12.94
CA LYS A 114 11.41 -7.00 13.50
C LYS A 114 10.36 -6.13 12.82
N VAL A 115 9.70 -5.29 13.60
CA VAL A 115 8.61 -4.43 13.11
C VAL A 115 8.96 -3.00 13.43
N TYR A 116 8.96 -2.15 12.41
CA TYR A 116 9.14 -0.72 12.56
C TYR A 116 7.94 0.02 12.00
N LEU A 117 7.56 1.09 12.68
CA LEU A 117 6.56 2.04 12.22
C LEU A 117 7.16 3.44 12.35
N THR A 118 7.39 4.10 11.22
CA THR A 118 7.98 5.44 11.18
C THR A 118 6.88 6.51 11.12
N GLY A 119 7.05 7.59 11.90
CA GLY A 119 6.21 8.80 11.83
C GLY A 119 6.76 9.81 10.83
N LYS A 120 6.11 10.98 10.70
CA LYS A 120 6.65 12.07 9.85
C LYS A 120 7.94 12.66 10.42
N SER A 121 8.00 12.73 11.75
CA SER A 121 9.02 13.51 12.47
C SER A 121 10.22 12.67 12.95
N LYS A 122 10.06 11.35 13.09
CA LYS A 122 11.11 10.46 13.59
C LYS A 122 11.88 9.82 12.44
N LYS A 123 13.07 10.35 12.16
CA LYS A 123 14.11 9.63 11.40
C LYS A 123 14.65 8.50 12.28
N ILE A 124 14.18 7.28 12.08
CA ILE A 124 14.80 6.09 12.65
C ILE A 124 15.81 5.60 11.61
N ASN A 125 17.13 5.72 11.85
CA ASN A 125 18.17 5.08 11.05
C ASN A 125 18.00 5.16 9.52
N ASN A 126 17.74 6.34 8.97
CA ASN A 126 17.49 6.55 7.52
C ASN A 126 16.28 5.79 6.93
N LEU A 127 15.37 5.29 7.77
CA LEU A 127 14.12 4.70 7.30
C LEU A 127 13.18 5.81 6.80
N PRO A 128 12.44 5.55 5.70
CA PRO A 128 11.51 6.53 5.15
C PRO A 128 10.37 6.83 6.15
N PRO A 129 9.89 8.07 6.23
CA PRO A 129 8.79 8.45 7.12
C PRO A 129 7.47 7.81 6.67
N LEU A 130 6.51 7.61 7.58
CA LEU A 130 5.18 7.06 7.29
C LEU A 130 5.22 5.66 6.65
N HIS A 131 6.06 4.77 7.15
CA HIS A 131 6.16 3.39 6.67
C HIS A 131 5.99 2.39 7.80
N LEU A 132 5.30 1.30 7.52
CA LEU A 132 5.45 0.03 8.21
C LEU A 132 6.57 -0.75 7.53
N ILE A 133 7.59 -1.15 8.29
CA ILE A 133 8.73 -1.90 7.76
C ILE A 133 8.88 -3.20 8.54
N LEU A 134 8.91 -4.31 7.81
CA LEU A 134 9.05 -5.65 8.36
C LEU A 134 10.38 -6.24 7.90
N PHE A 135 11.26 -6.55 8.85
CA PHE A 135 12.48 -7.31 8.57
C PHE A 135 12.31 -8.71 9.12
N PHE A 136 12.60 -9.73 8.32
CA PHE A 136 12.52 -11.12 8.76
C PHE A 136 13.47 -12.00 7.94
N GLU A 137 13.65 -13.23 8.40
CA GLU A 137 14.37 -14.28 7.69
C GLU A 137 13.40 -15.36 7.23
N LYS A 138 13.61 -15.91 6.04
CA LYS A 138 12.88 -17.06 5.52
C LYS A 138 13.81 -17.90 4.66
N ASP A 139 13.89 -19.19 4.95
CA ASP A 139 14.76 -20.14 4.23
C ASP A 139 16.24 -19.69 4.18
N GLY A 140 16.75 -19.11 5.27
CA GLY A 140 18.14 -18.62 5.36
C GLY A 140 18.39 -17.27 4.69
N LYS A 141 17.37 -16.67 4.05
CA LYS A 141 17.47 -15.38 3.36
C LYS A 141 16.77 -14.29 4.15
N LYS A 142 17.38 -13.11 4.21
CA LYS A 142 16.79 -11.91 4.83
C LYS A 142 15.89 -11.18 3.84
N TYR A 143 14.75 -10.72 4.33
CA TYR A 143 13.78 -9.96 3.58
C TYR A 143 13.41 -8.68 4.32
N GLU A 144 13.08 -7.66 3.55
CA GLU A 144 12.62 -6.36 4.02
C GLU A 144 11.37 -6.00 3.22
N PHE A 145 10.22 -5.89 3.90
CA PHE A 145 8.99 -5.37 3.32
C PHE A 145 8.74 -3.96 3.80
N LYS A 146 8.42 -3.06 2.86
CA LYS A 146 8.14 -1.65 3.11
C LYS A 146 6.73 -1.33 2.64
N TYR A 147 5.86 -1.00 3.58
CA TYR A 147 4.48 -0.61 3.32
C TYR A 147 4.30 0.86 3.68
N PRO A 148 4.14 1.74 2.69
CA PRO A 148 3.89 3.12 2.95
C PRO A 148 2.46 3.33 3.43
N LEU A 149 2.32 4.15 4.46
CA LEU A 149 1.06 4.50 5.09
C LEU A 149 0.82 6.00 4.88
N LEU A 150 0.71 6.40 3.62
CA LEU A 150 0.69 7.82 3.21
C LEU A 150 -0.45 8.62 3.82
N ASN A 151 -1.56 7.93 4.07
CA ASN A 151 -2.76 8.51 4.66
C ASN A 151 -2.72 8.56 6.20
N LEU A 152 -1.69 8.00 6.83
CA LEU A 152 -1.58 7.95 8.28
C LEU A 152 -1.41 9.37 8.86
N VAL A 153 -2.40 9.75 9.66
CA VAL A 153 -2.36 10.97 10.47
C VAL A 153 -1.58 10.62 11.75
N GLU A 154 -0.49 11.35 12.03
CA GLU A 154 0.43 11.00 13.13
C GLU A 154 -0.28 11.04 14.50
N GLU A 155 -1.24 11.96 14.65
CA GLU A 155 -2.11 12.08 15.83
C GLU A 155 -3.06 10.87 16.00
N GLU A 156 -3.31 10.12 14.93
CA GLU A 156 -4.14 8.92 14.94
C GLU A 156 -3.32 7.63 15.17
N ILE A 157 -2.01 7.75 15.41
CA ILE A 157 -1.23 6.64 15.97
C ILE A 157 -1.63 6.50 17.44
N ARG A 158 -2.62 5.64 17.70
CA ARG A 158 -3.12 5.40 19.05
C ARG A 158 -2.34 4.31 19.75
N GLU A 159 -2.04 4.61 20.99
CA GLU A 159 -1.21 3.81 21.87
C GLU A 159 -2.10 3.20 22.96
N LEU A 160 -2.31 1.87 22.98
CA LEU A 160 -3.03 1.23 24.09
C LEU A 160 -2.13 1.17 25.33
N GLY A 161 -2.33 2.11 26.28
CA GLY A 161 -1.64 2.18 27.58
C GLY A 161 -1.34 3.63 28.02
N ASN A 162 -1.36 3.88 29.34
CA ASN A 162 -1.48 5.16 30.09
C ASN A 162 -0.51 6.34 29.80
N HIS A 163 0.17 6.43 28.66
CA HIS A 163 0.97 7.61 28.33
C HIS A 163 0.33 8.41 27.20
N LYS A 164 -0.19 9.59 27.55
CA LYS A 164 -0.59 10.63 26.60
C LYS A 164 0.65 11.01 25.79
N LEU A 165 0.64 10.76 24.49
CA LEU A 165 1.57 11.40 23.56
C LEU A 165 1.43 12.91 23.73
N LYS A 166 2.53 13.60 24.04
CA LYS A 166 2.55 15.08 24.09
C LYS A 166 2.13 15.56 22.69
N LYS A 167 0.95 16.17 22.60
CA LYS A 167 0.44 16.82 21.40
C LYS A 167 1.41 17.93 21.01
N THR A 168 2.17 17.74 19.94
CA THR A 168 2.75 18.87 19.21
C THR A 168 1.79 19.22 18.09
N SER A 169 1.04 20.29 18.29
CA SER A 169 0.23 20.94 17.26
C SER A 169 1.16 21.41 16.14
N TYR A 170 1.22 20.66 15.04
CA TYR A 170 1.92 21.09 13.83
C TYR A 170 0.91 21.60 12.80
N ASN A 171 1.23 22.75 12.21
CA ASN A 171 0.49 23.30 11.09
C ASN A 171 0.45 22.29 9.94
N ARG A 172 -0.77 22.01 9.48
CA ARG A 172 -1.08 21.07 8.39
C ARG A 172 -0.68 21.67 7.04
N GLY A 173 0.62 21.63 6.74
CA GLY A 173 1.10 21.84 5.40
C GLY A 173 0.79 20.61 4.55
N ARG A 174 0.09 20.83 3.43
CA ARG A 174 -0.04 19.88 2.30
C ARG A 174 1.27 19.12 2.09
N PHE A 175 1.17 17.82 1.77
CA PHE A 175 2.29 16.94 1.42
C PHE A 175 3.45 17.74 0.81
N SER A 176 4.58 17.80 1.52
CA SER A 176 5.73 18.58 1.08
C SER A 176 6.15 18.15 -0.33
N VAL A 177 6.74 19.06 -1.10
CA VAL A 177 7.22 18.79 -2.47
C VAL A 177 8.10 17.54 -2.54
N GLY A 178 8.81 17.18 -1.45
CA GLY A 178 9.56 15.93 -1.33
C GLY A 178 8.71 14.65 -1.38
N LEU A 179 7.49 14.66 -0.82
CA LEU A 179 6.55 13.54 -0.90
C LEU A 179 5.93 13.40 -2.30
N LYS A 180 5.80 14.52 -3.03
CA LYS A 180 5.45 14.52 -4.47
C LYS A 180 6.57 13.95 -5.34
N GLN A 181 7.83 14.15 -4.97
CA GLN A 181 8.97 13.58 -5.68
C GLN A 181 9.17 12.09 -5.35
N SER A 182 8.71 11.64 -4.18
CA SER A 182 8.68 10.24 -3.75
C SER A 182 7.29 9.61 -3.91
N LEU A 183 6.50 10.01 -4.92
CA LEU A 183 5.18 9.43 -5.16
C LEU A 183 5.31 7.91 -5.29
N ILE A 184 4.64 7.22 -4.38
CA ILE A 184 4.69 5.78 -4.27
C ILE A 184 3.63 5.24 -5.23
N PRO A 185 3.97 4.30 -6.11
CA PRO A 185 3.01 3.77 -7.07
C PRO A 185 1.81 3.16 -6.37
N GLY A 186 0.60 3.66 -6.66
CA GLY A 186 -0.58 3.16 -5.98
C GLY A 186 -0.89 3.93 -4.70
N ALA A 187 -0.88 5.27 -4.75
CA ALA A 187 -1.21 6.11 -3.61
C ALA A 187 -2.57 6.82 -3.78
N VAL A 188 -3.54 6.47 -2.93
CA VAL A 188 -4.75 7.26 -2.70
C VAL A 188 -4.42 8.42 -1.77
N PHE A 189 -4.84 9.61 -2.13
CA PHE A 189 -4.78 10.79 -1.26
C PHE A 189 -6.17 11.12 -0.74
N LEU A 190 -6.38 10.93 0.56
CA LEU A 190 -7.65 11.28 1.19
C LEU A 190 -7.78 12.81 1.35
N PRO A 191 -8.98 13.38 1.13
CA PRO A 191 -9.20 14.79 1.40
C PRO A 191 -9.13 15.07 2.91
N HIS A 192 -8.77 16.30 3.26
CA HIS A 192 -8.90 16.80 4.63
C HIS A 192 -10.39 17.08 4.93
N LEU A 193 -11.07 16.17 5.62
CA LEU A 193 -12.54 16.20 5.81
C LEU A 193 -13.03 17.07 6.99
N GLU A 194 -12.19 17.86 7.65
CA GLU A 194 -12.67 18.67 8.77
C GLU A 194 -13.67 19.75 8.31
N GLY A 195 -14.90 19.66 8.83
CA GLY A 195 -15.92 20.72 8.73
C GLY A 195 -16.68 20.80 7.40
N LYS A 196 -16.33 20.03 6.36
CA LYS A 196 -16.97 20.12 5.02
C LYS A 196 -17.73 18.83 4.67
N LYS A 197 -18.99 18.70 5.11
CA LYS A 197 -19.90 17.60 4.71
C LYS A 197 -20.72 17.89 3.45
N ARG A 198 -20.84 19.15 3.00
CA ARG A 198 -21.63 19.53 1.82
C ARG A 198 -20.76 19.51 0.56
N GLY A 199 -21.25 18.90 -0.52
CA GLY A 199 -20.63 18.97 -1.85
C GLY A 199 -19.46 18.01 -2.13
N LEU A 200 -19.33 16.92 -1.37
CA LEU A 200 -18.34 15.86 -1.66
C LEU A 200 -18.68 15.17 -3.00
N LEU A 201 -17.64 14.93 -3.80
CA LEU A 201 -17.70 14.27 -5.11
C LEU A 201 -17.45 12.76 -4.95
N GLY A 202 -18.13 11.99 -5.78
CA GLY A 202 -17.85 10.59 -6.00
C GLY A 202 -18.60 9.59 -5.14
N SER A 203 -18.80 8.41 -5.72
CA SER A 203 -19.43 7.22 -5.15
C SER A 203 -18.43 6.05 -5.11
N LYS A 204 -18.72 5.01 -4.31
CA LYS A 204 -17.97 3.74 -4.38
C LYS A 204 -18.18 3.00 -5.70
N SER A 205 -19.25 3.35 -6.41
CA SER A 205 -19.61 2.80 -7.72
C SER A 205 -18.91 3.50 -8.89
N ASP A 206 -18.16 4.57 -8.64
CA ASP A 206 -17.45 5.26 -9.72
C ASP A 206 -16.28 4.38 -10.16
N ASP A 207 -16.26 4.04 -11.45
CA ASP A 207 -15.29 3.14 -12.06
C ASP A 207 -14.72 3.78 -13.32
N PHE A 208 -13.39 3.74 -13.46
CA PHE A 208 -12.70 4.28 -14.62
C PHE A 208 -13.02 3.49 -15.89
N ARG A 209 -13.18 2.16 -15.80
CA ARG A 209 -13.51 1.25 -16.92
C ARG A 209 -14.86 1.58 -17.53
N GLU A 210 -15.82 1.93 -16.66
CA GLU A 210 -17.19 2.26 -17.04
C GLU A 210 -17.32 3.73 -17.48
N GLY A 211 -16.26 4.52 -17.37
CA GLY A 211 -16.27 5.95 -17.68
C GLY A 211 -17.04 6.80 -16.69
N THR A 212 -17.38 6.24 -15.52
CA THR A 212 -18.12 6.94 -14.44
C THR A 212 -17.17 7.63 -13.44
N ALA A 213 -15.87 7.34 -13.49
CA ALA A 213 -14.87 8.01 -12.67
C ALA A 213 -14.85 9.52 -12.88
N ILE A 214 -14.96 10.26 -11.78
CA ILE A 214 -14.95 11.73 -11.78
C ILE A 214 -13.51 12.23 -11.87
N ARG A 215 -13.15 12.86 -12.98
CA ARG A 215 -11.90 13.62 -13.09
C ARG A 215 -12.00 14.88 -12.23
N CYS A 216 -11.11 15.00 -11.24
CA CYS A 216 -11.11 16.11 -10.26
C CYS A 216 -9.97 17.12 -10.47
N HIS A 217 -9.03 16.79 -11.34
CA HIS A 217 -7.94 17.65 -11.79
C HIS A 217 -7.53 17.21 -13.19
N GLU A 218 -7.32 18.18 -14.06
CA GLU A 218 -6.88 17.99 -15.44
C GLU A 218 -5.66 18.85 -15.72
N VAL A 219 -4.72 18.34 -16.50
CA VAL A 219 -3.54 19.08 -16.95
C VAL A 219 -3.43 19.06 -18.46
N ASN A 220 -3.03 20.17 -19.07
CA ASN A 220 -2.76 20.22 -20.50
C ASN A 220 -1.37 19.65 -20.84
N THR A 221 -1.03 19.65 -22.13
CA THR A 221 0.27 19.22 -22.67
C THR A 221 1.45 20.08 -22.19
N LYS A 222 1.19 21.30 -21.69
CA LYS A 222 2.18 22.18 -21.06
C LYS A 222 2.28 21.98 -19.54
N CYS A 223 1.55 21.01 -18.99
CA CYS A 223 1.52 20.69 -17.57
C CYS A 223 0.92 21.78 -16.69
N GLU A 224 0.06 22.60 -17.29
CA GLU A 224 -0.72 23.61 -16.60
C GLU A 224 -2.07 23.00 -16.23
N THR A 225 -2.56 23.30 -15.03
CA THR A 225 -3.91 22.90 -14.60
C THR A 225 -4.94 23.52 -15.53
N VAL A 226 -5.81 22.67 -16.09
CA VAL A 226 -6.96 23.08 -16.88
C VAL A 226 -8.21 22.89 -16.03
N GLY A 227 -8.98 23.96 -15.84
CA GLY A 227 -10.18 23.93 -15.02
C GLY A 227 -9.92 24.04 -13.52
N GLU A 228 -10.96 23.78 -12.73
CA GLU A 228 -10.92 23.92 -11.27
C GLU A 228 -10.32 22.67 -10.60
N TYR A 229 -9.40 22.87 -9.64
CA TYR A 229 -8.91 21.80 -8.79
C TYR A 229 -9.97 21.45 -7.73
N ILE A 230 -10.68 20.35 -7.93
CA ILE A 230 -11.79 19.92 -7.04
C ILE A 230 -11.50 18.62 -6.29
N CYS A 231 -10.29 18.08 -6.38
CA CYS A 231 -9.94 16.80 -5.74
C CYS A 231 -10.06 16.79 -4.21
N ASP A 232 -9.96 17.95 -3.55
CA ASP A 232 -10.20 18.08 -2.10
C ASP A 232 -11.65 17.75 -1.72
N ARG A 233 -12.56 17.63 -2.71
CA ARG A 233 -13.96 17.23 -2.51
C ARG A 233 -14.19 15.73 -2.71
N CYS A 234 -13.21 14.95 -3.19
CA CYS A 234 -13.43 13.52 -3.47
C CYS A 234 -13.66 12.72 -2.19
N ARG A 235 -14.88 12.19 -2.01
CA ARG A 235 -15.34 11.47 -0.80
C ARG A 235 -14.42 10.32 -0.39
N PHE A 236 -13.89 9.60 -1.37
CA PHE A 236 -13.06 8.41 -1.17
C PHE A 236 -11.58 8.65 -1.44
N GLY A 237 -11.15 9.90 -1.48
CA GLY A 237 -9.83 10.27 -1.95
C GLY A 237 -9.76 10.38 -3.46
N TRP A 238 -8.56 10.71 -3.93
CA TRP A 238 -8.22 10.76 -5.34
C TRP A 238 -6.90 10.05 -5.56
N TYR A 239 -6.71 9.54 -6.77
CA TYR A 239 -5.46 8.96 -7.22
C TYR A 239 -4.99 9.68 -8.48
N GLU A 240 -3.68 9.74 -8.64
CA GLU A 240 -3.02 10.35 -9.79
C GLU A 240 -2.75 9.27 -10.84
N VAL A 241 -3.17 9.53 -12.07
CA VAL A 241 -2.88 8.63 -13.19
C VAL A 241 -1.67 9.13 -13.94
N VAL A 242 -0.96 8.23 -14.62
CA VAL A 242 0.21 8.61 -15.41
C VAL A 242 -0.23 9.58 -16.51
N PRO A 243 0.21 10.84 -16.48
CA PRO A 243 -0.16 11.80 -17.51
C PRO A 243 0.53 11.46 -18.81
N THR A 244 -0.12 11.86 -19.89
CA THR A 244 0.35 11.64 -21.25
C THR A 244 1.71 12.31 -21.48
N GLN A 245 2.02 13.45 -20.84
CA GLN A 245 3.17 14.29 -21.20
C GLN A 245 3.83 15.04 -20.04
N CYS A 246 3.33 14.91 -18.81
CA CYS A 246 3.68 15.83 -17.73
C CYS A 246 4.47 15.20 -16.61
N PRO A 247 5.70 15.67 -16.32
CA PRO A 247 6.47 15.05 -15.29
C PRO A 247 5.84 15.29 -13.91
N GLN A 248 5.69 16.55 -13.53
CA GLN A 248 5.47 16.85 -12.11
C GLN A 248 4.02 16.71 -11.65
N THR A 249 3.09 16.49 -12.58
CA THR A 249 1.66 16.50 -12.29
C THR A 249 0.90 15.79 -13.39
N GLY A 250 -0.13 15.03 -13.02
CA GLY A 250 -1.07 14.42 -13.95
C GLY A 250 -2.54 14.66 -13.64
N ASP A 251 -3.36 14.06 -14.49
CA ASP A 251 -4.80 13.95 -14.26
C ASP A 251 -5.06 13.20 -12.95
N LYS A 252 -6.12 13.59 -12.27
CA LYS A 252 -6.54 12.95 -11.01
C LYS A 252 -8.00 12.60 -11.07
N PHE A 253 -8.32 11.44 -10.51
CA PHE A 253 -9.67 10.92 -10.46
C PHE A 253 -10.09 10.67 -9.02
N CYS A 254 -11.34 11.01 -8.69
CA CYS A 254 -11.94 10.60 -7.42
C CYS A 254 -12.15 9.08 -7.43
N GLY A 255 -11.92 8.44 -6.28
CA GLY A 255 -12.24 7.03 -6.10
C GLY A 255 -11.28 6.30 -5.17
N VAL A 256 -11.63 5.06 -4.88
CA VAL A 256 -10.70 4.11 -4.26
C VAL A 256 -9.76 3.63 -5.35
N GLU A 257 -8.46 3.72 -5.12
CA GLU A 257 -7.48 3.36 -6.13
C GLU A 257 -7.42 1.86 -6.34
N ASN A 258 -7.86 1.43 -7.52
CA ASN A 258 -7.65 0.10 -8.05
C ASN A 258 -6.66 0.14 -9.21
N CYS A 259 -5.76 1.13 -9.23
CA CYS A 259 -4.80 1.28 -10.33
C CYS A 259 -3.97 -0.01 -10.48
N GLY A 260 -3.50 -0.27 -11.69
CA GLY A 260 -2.70 -1.43 -12.01
C GLY A 260 -3.51 -2.70 -12.33
N GLU A 261 -4.80 -2.74 -12.01
CA GLU A 261 -5.72 -3.82 -12.39
C GLU A 261 -6.13 -3.75 -13.87
N LYS A 262 -6.62 -4.87 -14.40
CA LYS A 262 -7.02 -4.95 -15.81
C LYS A 262 -8.17 -3.98 -16.12
N GLY A 263 -7.97 -3.16 -17.16
CA GLY A 263 -8.87 -2.12 -17.62
C GLY A 263 -8.79 -0.82 -16.81
N LEU A 264 -8.02 -0.78 -15.72
CA LEU A 264 -7.88 0.38 -14.85
C LEU A 264 -6.58 1.13 -15.15
N PRO A 265 -6.46 2.42 -14.75
CA PRO A 265 -5.26 3.20 -14.97
C PRO A 265 -4.03 2.50 -14.38
N ALA A 266 -2.89 2.56 -15.06
CA ALA A 266 -1.62 2.11 -14.51
C ALA A 266 -1.24 3.00 -13.32
N CYS A 267 -0.77 2.39 -12.23
CA CYS A 267 -0.38 3.17 -11.05
C CYS A 267 0.82 4.03 -11.38
N TYR A 268 0.74 5.32 -11.06
CA TYR A 268 1.81 6.25 -11.35
C TYR A 268 3.06 5.96 -10.53
N ARG A 269 4.19 5.68 -11.19
CA ARG A 269 5.48 5.49 -10.52
C ARG A 269 6.22 6.83 -10.43
N GLY A 270 6.48 7.33 -9.22
CA GLY A 270 7.21 8.58 -9.02
C GLY A 270 8.64 8.58 -9.58
N TYR A 271 9.19 9.78 -9.81
CA TYR A 271 10.51 10.03 -10.43
C TYR A 271 11.66 9.28 -9.77
N ALA A 272 11.66 9.25 -8.44
CA ALA A 272 12.75 8.68 -7.65
C ALA A 272 12.94 7.17 -7.87
N TYR A 273 11.93 6.45 -8.36
CA TYR A 273 12.01 4.99 -8.49
C TYR A 273 12.81 4.53 -9.73
N GLN A 274 12.98 5.38 -10.75
CA GLN A 274 13.34 4.88 -12.07
C GLN A 274 14.80 5.07 -12.50
N ASN A 275 15.61 5.88 -11.79
CA ASN A 275 17.05 6.11 -12.09
C ASN A 275 17.39 6.28 -13.59
N ARG A 276 16.41 6.65 -14.42
CA ARG A 276 16.48 6.72 -15.88
C ARG A 276 15.56 7.82 -16.34
N GLU A 277 15.96 8.47 -17.43
CA GLU A 277 15.16 9.47 -18.13
C GLU A 277 13.98 8.76 -18.79
N ILE A 278 12.78 8.95 -18.24
CA ILE A 278 11.56 8.38 -18.80
C ILE A 278 11.15 9.28 -19.96
N LYS A 279 11.08 8.74 -21.17
CA LYS A 279 10.36 9.41 -22.25
C LYS A 279 8.90 9.54 -21.82
N PHE A 280 8.45 10.76 -21.59
CA PHE A 280 7.04 11.06 -21.36
C PHE A 280 6.26 10.80 -22.65
N GLY A 281 5.03 10.36 -22.50
CA GLY A 281 4.24 9.90 -23.62
C GLY A 281 3.35 8.75 -23.19
N CYS A 282 2.12 8.72 -23.65
CA CYS A 282 1.38 7.48 -23.56
C CYS A 282 1.91 6.53 -24.65
N TYR A 283 2.56 5.42 -24.26
CA TYR A 283 2.93 4.34 -25.18
C TYR A 283 2.92 2.98 -24.46
N LYS A 284 2.83 1.90 -25.24
CA LYS A 284 2.82 0.53 -24.73
C LYS A 284 4.08 0.22 -23.93
N GLY A 285 3.90 -0.28 -22.72
CA GLY A 285 4.98 -0.64 -21.80
C GLY A 285 5.69 0.56 -21.17
N ASN A 286 5.11 1.76 -21.20
CA ASN A 286 5.72 2.93 -20.58
C ASN A 286 6.03 2.63 -19.09
N PRO A 287 7.30 2.77 -18.66
CA PRO A 287 7.72 2.40 -17.33
C PRO A 287 7.16 3.32 -16.25
N ALA A 288 6.67 4.53 -16.57
CA ALA A 288 6.00 5.42 -15.63
C ALA A 288 4.72 4.82 -15.03
N GLY A 289 4.10 3.82 -15.68
CA GLY A 289 2.95 3.08 -15.15
C GLY A 289 3.32 1.72 -14.58
N PHE A 290 2.81 1.39 -13.40
CA PHE A 290 2.83 0.04 -12.83
C PHE A 290 1.51 -0.68 -13.13
N CYS A 291 1.60 -1.90 -13.65
CA CYS A 291 0.48 -2.83 -13.78
C CYS A 291 0.73 -4.10 -12.99
N GLN A 292 -0.36 -4.77 -12.57
CA GLN A 292 -0.29 -6.07 -11.94
C GLN A 292 0.34 -7.13 -12.88
N ARG A 293 0.77 -8.24 -12.29
CA ARG A 293 1.50 -9.29 -13.00
C ARG A 293 0.70 -9.83 -14.18
N GLY A 294 1.32 -9.88 -15.35
CA GLY A 294 0.72 -10.40 -16.58
C GLY A 294 0.00 -9.34 -17.40
N LEU A 295 -0.10 -8.11 -16.90
CA LEU A 295 -0.66 -6.97 -17.61
C LEU A 295 0.44 -6.03 -18.09
N THR A 296 0.18 -5.30 -19.18
CA THR A 296 1.07 -4.30 -19.75
C THR A 296 0.37 -2.94 -19.77
N ALA A 297 1.09 -1.87 -19.45
CA ALA A 297 0.56 -0.52 -19.60
C ALA A 297 0.37 -0.20 -21.09
N MET A 298 -0.81 0.29 -21.48
CA MET A 298 -1.17 0.68 -22.84
C MET A 298 -1.96 1.98 -22.79
N CYS A 299 -2.09 2.67 -23.92
CA CYS A 299 -2.89 3.88 -23.97
C CYS A 299 -4.35 3.59 -24.19
N ASP A 300 -5.19 4.26 -23.41
CA ASP A 300 -6.58 4.45 -23.82
C ASP A 300 -6.69 5.53 -24.91
N GLY A 301 -7.88 5.67 -25.49
CA GLY A 301 -8.17 6.70 -26.49
C GLY A 301 -8.16 8.13 -25.95
N LYS A 302 -7.94 8.32 -24.63
CA LYS A 302 -7.90 9.62 -23.94
C LYS A 302 -6.47 9.99 -23.50
N GLY A 303 -5.47 9.16 -23.82
CA GLY A 303 -4.08 9.41 -23.46
C GLY A 303 -3.74 9.11 -22.00
N VAL A 304 -4.52 8.25 -21.34
CA VAL A 304 -4.22 7.70 -20.01
C VAL A 304 -3.59 6.31 -20.18
N LEU A 305 -2.54 6.01 -19.42
CA LEU A 305 -2.03 4.64 -19.37
C LEU A 305 -2.99 3.76 -18.57
N VAL A 306 -3.47 2.69 -19.21
CA VAL A 306 -4.35 1.67 -18.64
C VAL A 306 -3.67 0.29 -18.72
N CYS A 307 -3.99 -0.62 -17.81
CA CYS A 307 -3.39 -1.95 -17.77
C CYS A 307 -4.23 -2.95 -18.57
N ASN A 308 -3.60 -3.69 -19.49
CA ASN A 308 -4.24 -4.70 -20.33
C ASN A 308 -3.46 -6.02 -20.39
#